data_AF-A0A7X6ZPH7-F1
#
_entry.id   AF-A0A7X6ZPH7-F1
#
_cell.length_a   1.000
_cell.length_b   1.000
_cell.length_c   1.000
_cell.angle_alpha   90.00
_cell.angle_beta   90.00
_cell.angle_gamma   90.00
#
_symmetry.space_group_name_H-M   'P 1'
#
loop_
_entity.id
_entity.type
_entity.pdbx_description
1 polymer ?
#
loop_
_entity_poly.entity_id
_entity_poly.type
_entity_poly.pdbx_seq_one_letter_code
_entity_poly.pdbx_strand_id
1 'polypeptide(L)'
;MKTKSILLALIAILLIGVGCEKNNVLYGKCDCLTMEKADLNLTKEKAVLRIVSTEEEEMRLQPRSHNDPIDIIYNRQSDMAHIIYRAGCSVNICRVCNFPDFVKKWNVPDKGQDVYFEGQTYVSCQEFTGHTDGLHFYYDYVLTTLMKK
;
A
#
# COMPACT_ATOMS: atom_id res chain seq x y z
N MET A 1 -57.64 -2.32 26.21
CA MET A 1 -56.87 -3.57 26.34
C MET A 1 -56.85 -4.32 25.00
N LYS A 2 -55.65 -4.48 24.43
CA LYS A 2 -55.11 -5.56 23.58
C LYS A 2 -54.26 -4.94 22.46
N THR A 3 -53.00 -4.77 22.84
CA THR A 3 -51.82 -4.65 21.99
C THR A 3 -51.69 -5.86 21.06
N LYS A 4 -51.22 -5.67 19.83
CA LYS A 4 -49.89 -6.14 19.37
C LYS A 4 -49.74 -6.02 17.84
N SER A 5 -48.70 -5.29 17.47
CA SER A 5 -47.73 -5.60 16.41
C SER A 5 -48.23 -6.00 15.02
N ILE A 6 -48.27 -5.03 14.11
CA ILE A 6 -47.80 -5.21 12.72
C ILE A 6 -47.07 -3.93 12.29
N LEU A 7 -46.00 -3.59 12.99
CA LEU A 7 -45.04 -2.56 12.59
C LEU A 7 -43.74 -3.29 12.19
N LEU A 8 -43.79 -4.07 11.12
CA LEU A 8 -42.66 -4.90 10.69
C LEU A 8 -42.55 -5.07 9.17
N ALA A 9 -43.08 -4.11 8.41
CA ALA A 9 -43.00 -4.11 6.94
C ALA A 9 -42.12 -2.99 6.35
N LEU A 10 -41.36 -2.25 7.17
CA LEU A 10 -40.67 -1.02 6.72
C LEU A 10 -39.13 -1.03 6.87
N ILE A 11 -38.51 -2.17 7.22
CA ILE A 11 -37.04 -2.23 7.45
C ILE A 11 -36.33 -3.25 6.51
N ALA A 12 -37.03 -3.83 5.53
CA ALA A 12 -36.43 -4.85 4.66
C ALA A 12 -35.75 -4.33 3.38
N ILE A 13 -35.77 -3.02 3.10
CA ILE A 13 -35.26 -2.47 1.81
C ILE A 13 -33.91 -1.70 1.96
N LEU A 14 -33.38 -1.55 3.18
CA LEU A 14 -32.09 -0.88 3.41
C LEU A 14 -30.88 -1.83 3.45
N LEU A 15 -31.06 -3.09 3.04
CA LEU A 15 -29.99 -4.07 2.88
C LEU A 15 -29.61 -4.30 1.40
N ILE A 16 -29.61 -3.23 0.60
CA ILE A 16 -28.71 -3.21 -0.56
C ILE A 16 -27.33 -2.97 0.03
N GLY A 17 -26.69 -4.07 0.44
CA GLY A 17 -25.30 -4.07 0.83
C GLY A 17 -24.52 -3.36 -0.25
N VAL A 18 -23.76 -2.36 0.15
CA VAL A 18 -22.68 -1.81 -0.68
C VAL A 18 -21.80 -3.00 -0.97
N GLY A 19 -22.01 -3.60 -2.15
CA GLY A 19 -21.18 -4.67 -2.64
C GLY A 19 -19.76 -4.19 -2.53
N CYS A 20 -18.91 -4.99 -1.89
CA CYS A 20 -17.47 -4.89 -2.11
C CYS A 20 -17.28 -5.12 -3.61
N GLU A 21 -17.38 -4.05 -4.40
CA GLU A 21 -16.89 -4.03 -5.76
C GLU A 21 -15.40 -4.29 -5.62
N LYS A 22 -15.00 -5.54 -5.86
CA LYS A 22 -13.64 -5.83 -6.28
C LYS A 22 -13.44 -5.07 -7.58
N ASN A 23 -13.03 -3.83 -7.45
CA ASN A 23 -12.51 -3.05 -8.55
C ASN A 23 -11.30 -3.81 -9.07
N ASN A 24 -11.51 -4.61 -10.12
CA ASN A 24 -10.45 -5.17 -10.94
C ASN A 24 -9.80 -4.01 -11.71
N VAL A 25 -9.11 -3.13 -10.99
CA VAL A 25 -8.27 -2.10 -11.59
C VAL A 25 -7.08 -2.83 -12.18
N LEU A 26 -6.91 -2.75 -13.50
CA LEU A 26 -5.69 -3.19 -14.17
C LEU A 26 -4.54 -2.34 -13.64
N TYR A 27 -3.85 -2.87 -12.64
CA TYR A 27 -2.67 -2.25 -12.08
C TYR A 27 -1.56 -2.23 -13.13
N GLY A 28 -0.84 -1.10 -13.27
CA GLY A 28 0.27 -0.96 -14.21
C GLY A 28 1.29 -2.11 -14.10
N LYS A 29 1.90 -2.54 -15.19
CA LYS A 29 3.00 -3.51 -15.12
C LYS A 29 4.30 -2.73 -14.87
N CYS A 30 5.22 -3.27 -14.07
CA CYS A 30 6.59 -2.78 -14.12
C CYS A 30 7.11 -2.94 -15.56
N ASP A 31 7.84 -1.96 -16.09
CA ASP A 31 8.42 -1.99 -17.45
C ASP A 31 9.51 -3.05 -17.67
N CYS A 32 9.62 -4.05 -16.79
CA CYS A 32 10.60 -5.11 -16.93
C CYS A 32 9.95 -6.34 -17.58
N LEU A 33 10.34 -6.63 -18.83
CA LEU A 33 9.78 -7.69 -19.67
C LEU A 33 10.07 -9.11 -19.14
N THR A 34 11.00 -9.27 -18.18
CA THR A 34 11.36 -10.55 -17.55
C THR A 34 11.73 -10.36 -16.08
N MET A 35 10.75 -10.03 -15.24
CA MET A 35 10.98 -9.95 -13.80
C MET A 35 11.10 -11.35 -13.18
N GLU A 36 12.25 -11.65 -12.58
CA GLU A 36 12.39 -12.83 -11.73
C GLU A 36 11.64 -12.60 -10.41
N LYS A 37 10.75 -13.53 -10.05
CA LYS A 37 10.05 -13.47 -8.77
C LYS A 37 11.07 -13.60 -7.66
N ALA A 38 11.07 -12.65 -6.72
CA ALA A 38 11.83 -12.80 -5.49
C ALA A 38 11.07 -13.74 -4.55
N ASP A 39 11.78 -14.61 -3.83
CA ASP A 39 11.21 -15.45 -2.76
C ASP A 39 10.98 -14.64 -1.47
N LEU A 40 10.34 -13.47 -1.62
CA LEU A 40 10.07 -12.53 -0.55
C LEU A 40 8.56 -12.28 -0.50
N ASN A 41 7.88 -12.91 0.45
CA ASN A 41 6.46 -12.68 0.69
C ASN A 41 6.28 -11.48 1.63
N LEU A 42 5.99 -10.32 1.05
CA LEU A 42 5.67 -9.08 1.78
C LEU A 42 4.18 -8.84 1.98
N THR A 43 3.34 -9.87 1.81
CA THR A 43 1.92 -9.75 2.15
C THR A 43 1.77 -9.46 3.63
N LYS A 44 1.17 -8.32 3.99
CA LYS A 44 1.12 -7.86 5.38
C LYS A 44 -0.27 -7.37 5.72
N GLU A 45 -0.78 -7.93 6.82
CA GLU A 45 -2.09 -7.56 7.33
C GLU A 45 -2.13 -6.13 7.86
N LYS A 46 -0.99 -5.53 8.24
CA LYS A 46 -0.96 -4.15 8.77
C LYS A 46 0.23 -3.39 8.21
N ALA A 47 -0.06 -2.33 7.48
CA ALA A 47 0.88 -1.33 7.01
C ALA A 47 0.28 0.07 7.18
N VAL A 48 1.12 1.08 7.07
CA VAL A 48 0.71 2.49 7.11
C VAL A 48 0.94 3.10 5.74
N LEU A 49 -0.13 3.56 5.10
CA LEU A 49 -0.04 4.36 3.89
C LEU A 49 0.22 5.81 4.27
N ARG A 50 1.23 6.43 3.65
CA ARG A 50 1.54 7.85 3.75
C ARG A 50 1.55 8.46 2.36
N ILE A 51 1.04 9.68 2.26
CA ILE A 51 1.13 10.47 1.03
C ILE A 51 1.92 11.73 1.38
N VAL A 52 3.07 11.91 0.75
CA VAL A 52 3.98 13.02 0.98
C VAL A 52 4.07 13.92 -0.23
N SER A 53 4.51 15.16 -0.02
CA SER A 53 4.58 16.17 -1.07
C SER A 53 5.98 16.33 -1.64
N THR A 54 7.03 15.89 -0.93
CA THR A 54 8.43 16.06 -1.34
C THR A 54 9.29 14.82 -1.06
N GLU A 55 10.41 14.69 -1.77
CA GLU A 55 11.46 13.69 -1.49
C GLU A 55 12.06 13.85 -0.09
N GLU A 56 12.18 15.08 0.42
CA GLU A 56 12.69 15.32 1.77
C GLU A 56 11.76 14.76 2.85
N GLU A 57 10.43 14.92 2.69
CA GLU A 57 9.44 14.33 3.59
C GLU A 57 9.53 12.80 3.58
N GLU A 58 9.70 12.21 2.39
CA GLU A 58 9.90 10.77 2.22
C GLU A 58 11.16 10.28 2.95
N MET A 59 12.29 10.95 2.79
CA MET A 59 13.56 10.58 3.45
C MET A 59 13.46 10.58 4.97
N ARG A 60 12.61 11.42 5.56
CA ARG A 60 12.40 11.49 7.02
C ARG A 60 11.59 10.31 7.57
N LEU A 61 10.90 9.56 6.71
CA LEU A 61 10.04 8.43 7.07
C LEU A 61 10.77 7.09 7.08
N GLN A 62 12.11 7.08 7.02
CA GLN A 62 12.87 5.83 7.13
C GLN A 62 12.61 5.10 8.45
N PRO A 63 12.40 3.77 8.42
CA PRO A 63 12.17 2.98 9.62
C PRO A 63 13.42 2.97 10.50
N ARG A 64 13.24 3.27 11.78
CA ARG A 64 14.28 3.34 12.81
C ARG A 64 14.43 2.03 13.57
N SER A 65 13.40 1.18 13.61
CA SER A 65 13.42 -0.09 14.34
C SER A 65 12.71 -1.23 13.60
N HIS A 66 12.91 -2.47 14.05
CA HIS A 66 12.16 -3.64 13.55
C HIS A 66 10.68 -3.63 13.88
N ASN A 67 10.31 -2.89 14.92
CA ASN A 67 8.95 -2.81 15.39
C ASN A 67 8.18 -1.67 14.71
N ASP A 68 8.89 -0.86 13.91
CA ASP A 68 8.26 0.20 13.15
C ASP A 68 7.34 -0.43 12.09
N PRO A 69 6.22 0.24 11.77
CA PRO A 69 5.30 -0.27 10.77
C PRO A 69 6.00 -0.40 9.42
N ILE A 70 5.47 -1.28 8.59
CA ILE A 70 5.77 -1.27 7.16
C ILE A 70 5.03 -0.08 6.57
N ASP A 71 5.77 0.85 5.98
CA ASP A 71 5.20 2.04 5.37
C ASP A 71 5.07 1.81 3.86
N ILE A 72 3.90 2.14 3.31
CA ILE A 72 3.72 2.40 1.88
C ILE A 72 3.71 3.91 1.74
N ILE A 73 4.68 4.49 1.04
CA ILE A 73 4.82 5.93 0.89
C ILE A 73 4.59 6.26 -0.58
N TYR A 74 3.61 7.11 -0.88
CA TYR A 74 3.44 7.70 -2.20
C TYR A 74 3.91 9.16 -2.17
N ASN A 75 4.86 9.49 -3.05
CA ASN A 75 5.42 10.82 -3.18
C ASN A 75 4.82 11.52 -4.40
N ARG A 76 4.13 12.64 -4.16
CA ARG A 76 3.49 13.42 -5.22
C ARG A 76 4.46 14.15 -6.14
N GLN A 77 5.66 14.49 -5.65
CA GLN A 77 6.67 15.20 -6.45
C GLN A 77 7.21 14.31 -7.57
N SER A 78 7.51 13.06 -7.26
CA SER A 78 8.07 12.10 -8.20
C SER A 78 7.02 11.20 -8.87
N ASP A 79 5.76 11.25 -8.40
CA ASP A 79 4.68 10.30 -8.75
C ASP A 79 5.09 8.83 -8.57
N MET A 80 5.90 8.55 -7.54
CA MET A 80 6.38 7.21 -7.22
C MET A 80 5.88 6.76 -5.85
N ALA A 81 5.72 5.44 -5.70
CA ALA A 81 5.43 4.83 -4.41
C ALA A 81 6.47 3.78 -4.04
N HIS A 82 6.78 3.70 -2.74
CA HIS A 82 7.72 2.75 -2.18
C HIS A 82 7.12 2.04 -0.97
N ILE A 83 7.45 0.77 -0.80
CA ILE A 83 7.28 0.05 0.46
C ILE A 83 8.62 0.09 1.18
N ILE A 84 8.65 0.62 2.40
CA ILE A 84 9.87 0.74 3.20
C ILE A 84 9.68 -0.01 4.52
N TYR A 85 10.64 -0.85 4.86
CA TYR A 85 10.63 -1.61 6.11
C TYR A 85 12.02 -2.04 6.53
N ARG A 86 12.20 -2.36 7.81
CA ARG A 86 13.46 -2.84 8.36
C ARG A 86 13.48 -4.36 8.56
N ALA A 87 14.47 -5.05 7.99
CA ALA A 87 14.72 -6.48 8.22
C ALA A 87 16.18 -6.73 8.62
N GLY A 88 16.41 -7.25 9.83
CA GLY A 88 17.71 -7.14 10.50
C GLY A 88 18.32 -5.73 10.49
N CYS A 89 19.62 -5.64 10.32
CA CYS A 89 20.28 -4.34 10.29
C CYS A 89 19.98 -3.51 9.03
N SER A 90 19.28 -4.08 8.03
CA SER A 90 19.01 -3.47 6.72
C SER A 90 17.63 -2.81 6.63
N VAL A 91 17.58 -1.69 5.91
CA VAL A 91 16.35 -1.07 5.45
C VAL A 91 16.12 -1.53 4.01
N ASN A 92 14.98 -2.17 3.78
CA ASN A 92 14.57 -2.62 2.46
C ASN A 92 13.62 -1.60 1.84
N ILE A 93 13.79 -1.37 0.55
CA ILE A 93 12.96 -0.47 -0.22
C ILE A 93 12.45 -1.25 -1.43
N CYS A 94 11.12 -1.31 -1.57
CA CYS A 94 10.50 -1.90 -2.75
C CYS A 94 9.76 -0.82 -3.53
N ARG A 95 10.12 -0.60 -4.79
CA ARG A 95 9.36 0.30 -5.68
C ARG A 95 8.04 -0.35 -6.05
N VAL A 96 6.95 0.37 -5.83
CA VAL A 96 5.61 -0.07 -6.22
C VAL A 96 5.35 0.37 -7.65
N CYS A 97 5.37 -0.57 -8.58
CA CYS A 97 5.26 -0.26 -10.01
C CYS A 97 3.86 0.20 -10.44
N ASN A 98 2.86 -0.09 -9.63
CA ASN A 98 1.48 -0.13 -10.07
C ASN A 98 0.53 0.55 -9.08
N PHE A 99 1.03 1.62 -8.45
CA PHE A 99 0.31 2.32 -7.39
C PHE A 99 -1.02 2.89 -7.92
N PRO A 100 -2.16 2.59 -7.28
CA PRO A 100 -3.45 2.87 -7.90
C PRO A 100 -3.84 4.36 -7.87
N ASP A 101 -4.30 4.90 -9.00
CA ASP A 101 -4.70 6.32 -9.10
C ASP A 101 -5.83 6.73 -8.15
N PHE A 102 -6.72 5.81 -7.79
CA PHE A 102 -7.77 6.11 -6.82
C PHE A 102 -7.22 6.35 -5.42
N VAL A 103 -6.09 5.72 -5.06
CA VAL A 103 -5.42 5.90 -3.77
C VAL A 103 -4.70 7.24 -3.71
N LYS A 104 -4.13 7.70 -4.83
CA LYS A 104 -3.51 9.04 -4.94
C LYS A 104 -4.47 10.17 -4.53
N LYS A 105 -5.78 9.93 -4.65
CA LYS A 105 -6.88 10.87 -4.31
C LYS A 105 -7.40 10.73 -2.87
N TRP A 106 -6.90 9.77 -2.09
CA TRP A 106 -7.33 9.60 -0.72
C TRP A 106 -6.90 10.78 0.16
N ASN A 107 -7.80 11.19 1.05
CA ASN A 107 -7.44 12.10 2.15
C ASN A 107 -6.75 11.28 3.25
N VAL A 108 -5.41 11.23 3.21
CA VAL A 108 -4.56 10.53 4.18
C VAL A 108 -4.02 11.56 5.18
N PRO A 109 -4.22 11.36 6.51
CA PRO A 109 -3.70 12.28 7.51
C PRO A 109 -2.18 12.15 7.63
N ASP A 110 -1.50 13.17 8.17
CA ASP A 110 -0.03 13.21 8.32
C ASP A 110 0.54 11.98 9.07
N LYS A 111 -0.21 11.48 10.05
CA LYS A 111 0.16 10.27 10.81
C LYS A 111 0.11 8.97 9.99
N GLY A 112 -0.50 9.01 8.80
CA GLY A 112 -0.74 7.88 7.91
C GLY A 112 -2.13 7.26 8.07
N GLN A 113 -2.49 6.42 7.12
CA GLN A 113 -3.72 5.63 7.08
C GLN A 113 -3.36 4.15 7.21
N ASP A 114 -3.95 3.45 8.18
CA ASP A 114 -3.78 2.00 8.29
C ASP A 114 -4.38 1.33 7.04
N VAL A 115 -3.60 0.45 6.41
CA VAL A 115 -3.98 -0.27 5.21
C VAL A 115 -3.62 -1.75 5.31
N TYR A 116 -4.35 -2.52 4.53
CA TYR A 116 -4.00 -3.86 4.12
C TYR A 116 -3.44 -3.81 2.70
N PHE A 117 -2.38 -4.55 2.43
CA PHE A 117 -1.87 -4.70 1.07
C PHE A 117 -1.36 -6.11 0.79
N GLU A 118 -1.49 -6.51 -0.47
CA GLU A 118 -0.95 -7.75 -1.01
C GLU A 118 -0.36 -7.51 -2.38
N GLY A 119 0.49 -8.44 -2.82
CA GLY A 119 1.18 -8.35 -4.09
C GLY A 119 2.34 -9.32 -4.18
N GLN A 120 3.17 -9.10 -5.21
CA GLN A 120 4.30 -9.95 -5.52
C GLN A 120 5.58 -9.11 -5.58
N THR A 121 6.62 -9.60 -4.93
CA THR A 121 7.96 -9.03 -5.00
C THR A 121 8.75 -9.65 -6.15
N TYR A 122 9.57 -8.85 -6.79
CA TYR A 122 10.46 -9.21 -7.89
C TYR A 122 11.84 -8.60 -7.68
N VAL A 123 12.87 -9.25 -8.23
CA VAL A 123 14.21 -8.67 -8.29
C VAL A 123 14.16 -7.39 -9.12
N SER A 124 14.70 -6.28 -8.59
CA SER A 124 14.71 -5.00 -9.30
C SER A 124 15.54 -5.10 -10.59
N CYS A 125 14.99 -4.60 -11.69
CA CYS A 125 15.69 -4.52 -12.97
C CYS A 125 16.42 -3.18 -13.19
N GLN A 126 16.30 -2.24 -12.25
CA GLN A 126 16.95 -0.93 -12.34
C GLN A 126 18.10 -0.83 -11.34
N GLU A 127 19.25 -0.36 -11.82
CA GLU A 127 20.28 0.22 -10.96
C GLU A 127 19.73 1.52 -10.37
N PHE A 128 19.63 1.58 -9.04
CA PHE A 128 19.14 2.77 -8.37
C PHE A 128 20.24 3.84 -8.31
N THR A 129 19.95 5.04 -8.81
CA THR A 129 20.90 6.17 -8.86
C THR A 129 20.82 7.10 -7.63
N GLY A 130 19.97 6.80 -6.64
CA GLY A 130 19.87 7.60 -5.42
C GLY A 130 20.97 7.28 -4.40
N HIS A 131 21.63 8.33 -3.90
CA HIS A 131 22.64 8.23 -2.84
C HIS A 131 22.06 7.56 -1.60
N THR A 132 22.58 6.38 -1.24
CA THR A 132 22.25 5.71 0.01
C THR A 132 23.50 5.09 0.61
N ASP A 133 23.97 5.66 1.70
CA ASP A 133 25.02 5.11 2.56
C ASP A 133 24.43 3.93 3.36
N GLY A 134 24.33 2.73 2.77
CA GLY A 134 23.84 1.56 3.49
C GLY A 134 23.59 0.31 2.64
N LEU A 135 23.47 -0.85 3.32
CA LEU A 135 23.03 -2.12 2.73
C LEU A 135 21.50 -2.09 2.50
N HIS A 136 21.08 -1.37 1.47
CA HIS A 136 19.70 -1.37 0.99
C HIS A 136 19.53 -2.43 -0.10
N PHE A 137 18.57 -3.34 0.07
CA PHE A 137 18.14 -4.23 -1.00
C PHE A 137 16.96 -3.61 -1.74
N TYR A 138 17.07 -3.59 -3.06
CA TYR A 138 16.09 -2.97 -3.95
C TYR A 138 15.30 -4.03 -4.68
N TYR A 139 13.99 -3.99 -4.49
CA TYR A 139 13.04 -4.87 -5.17
C TYR A 139 11.97 -4.06 -5.87
N ASP A 140 11.35 -4.67 -6.86
CA ASP A 140 10.11 -4.17 -7.43
C ASP A 140 8.92 -4.92 -6.82
N TYR A 141 7.81 -4.22 -6.65
CA TYR A 141 6.59 -4.77 -6.07
C TYR A 141 5.37 -4.44 -6.93
N VAL A 142 4.59 -5.48 -7.22
CA VAL A 142 3.32 -5.38 -7.96
C VAL A 142 2.20 -5.65 -6.98
N LEU A 143 1.45 -4.61 -6.60
CA LEU A 143 0.26 -4.71 -5.77
C LEU A 143 -0.82 -5.51 -6.50
N THR A 144 -1.43 -6.45 -5.79
CA THR A 144 -2.67 -7.12 -6.20
C THR A 144 -3.87 -6.60 -5.40
N THR A 145 -3.66 -6.06 -4.20
CA THR A 145 -4.70 -5.50 -3.35
C THR A 145 -4.15 -4.38 -2.49
N LEU A 146 -4.93 -3.31 -2.31
CA LEU A 146 -4.66 -2.22 -1.38
C LEU A 146 -5.99 -1.65 -0.86
N MET A 147 -6.21 -1.75 0.45
CA MET A 147 -7.48 -1.39 1.09
C MET A 147 -7.25 -0.63 2.40
N LYS A 148 -8.13 0.31 2.73
CA LYS A 148 -8.16 0.91 4.07
C LYS A 148 -8.54 -0.13 5.12
N LYS A 149 -7.96 -0.01 6.31
CA LYS A 149 -8.43 -0.68 7.52
C LYS A 149 -9.20 0.30 8.41
#